data_AF-A0A940IDF3-F1
#
_entry.id   AF-A0A940IDF3-F1
#
_cell.length_a   1.000
_cell.length_b   1.000
_cell.length_c   1.000
_cell.angle_alpha   90.00
_cell.angle_beta   90.00
_cell.angle_gamma   90.00
#
_symmetry.space_group_name_H-M   'P 1'
#
loop_
_entity.id
_entity.type
_entity.pdbx_description
1 polymer ?
#
loop_
_entity_poly.entity_id
_entity_poly.type
_entity_poly.pdbx_seq_one_letter_code
_entity_poly.pdbx_strand_id
1 'polypeptide(L)'
;MSGLSAWIMSITGVVCLGALADVLMAEGSTKKYVKGIVALMVFAAILAPIPAILNGEFDFSIDNSTSSADDAFVTEVTEARYRNAESALESALAARGYEGAVVRIYLGYGGEVPEVVAVVVDVTAAVIIAENENINIKEDVAGYTASALGIEPVRVTVVY
;
A
#
# COMPACT_ATOMS: atom_id res chain seq x y z
N MET A 1 -8.64 -2.15 -17.63
CA MET A 1 -9.10 -0.82 -18.06
C MET A 1 -10.61 -0.79 -17.93
N SER A 2 -11.14 -0.01 -17.00
CA SER A 2 -12.58 0.13 -16.80
C SER A 2 -13.27 0.77 -18.02
N GLY A 3 -14.59 0.57 -18.15
CA GLY A 3 -15.41 1.15 -19.23
C GLY A 3 -15.28 2.67 -19.30
N LEU A 4 -15.20 3.33 -18.15
CA LEU A 4 -14.94 4.76 -18.02
C LEU A 4 -13.56 5.18 -18.57
N SER A 5 -12.49 4.46 -18.24
CA SER A 5 -11.13 4.79 -18.71
C SER A 5 -11.00 4.69 -20.23
N ALA A 6 -11.56 3.63 -20.83
CA ALA A 6 -11.56 3.43 -22.27
C ALA A 6 -12.39 4.50 -22.99
N TRP A 7 -13.54 4.87 -22.42
CA TRP A 7 -14.40 5.92 -22.97
C TRP A 7 -13.73 7.30 -22.95
N ILE A 8 -13.16 7.71 -21.82
CA ILE A 8 -12.41 8.97 -21.72
C ILE A 8 -11.25 8.98 -22.72
N MET A 9 -10.49 7.89 -22.80
CA MET A 9 -9.37 7.76 -23.74
C MET A 9 -9.83 7.89 -25.21
N SER A 10 -11.01 7.36 -25.55
CA SER A 10 -11.60 7.51 -26.89
C SER A 10 -11.92 8.97 -27.22
N ILE A 11 -12.49 9.73 -26.27
CA ILE A 11 -12.81 11.15 -26.45
C ILE A 11 -11.52 11.95 -26.61
N THR A 12 -10.54 11.71 -25.73
CA THR A 12 -9.23 12.36 -25.80
C THR A 12 -8.55 12.12 -27.14
N GLY A 13 -8.56 10.88 -27.64
CA GLY A 13 -7.99 10.55 -28.95
C GLY A 13 -8.64 11.32 -30.10
N VAL A 14 -9.97 11.36 -30.16
CA VAL A 14 -10.71 12.09 -31.20
C VAL A 14 -10.44 13.60 -31.12
N VAL A 15 -10.39 14.17 -29.92
CA VAL A 15 -10.07 15.60 -29.71
C VAL A 15 -8.64 15.91 -30.15
N CYS A 16 -7.67 15.07 -29.79
CA CYS A 16 -6.27 15.26 -30.19
C CYS A 16 -6.11 15.19 -31.72
N LEU A 17 -6.75 14.22 -32.39
CA LEU A 17 -6.77 14.14 -33.86
C LEU A 17 -7.45 15.36 -34.50
N GLY A 18 -8.53 15.83 -33.89
CA GLY A 18 -9.22 17.04 -34.31
C GLY A 18 -8.34 18.29 -34.23
N ALA A 19 -7.62 18.45 -33.12
CA ALA A 19 -6.67 19.55 -32.93
C ALA A 19 -5.51 19.46 -33.94
N LEU A 20 -4.97 18.26 -34.17
CA LEU A 20 -3.93 18.05 -35.18
C LEU A 20 -4.44 18.44 -36.58
N ALA A 21 -5.66 18.03 -36.94
CA ALA A 21 -6.27 18.41 -38.20
C ALA A 21 -6.48 19.93 -38.32
N ASP A 22 -6.86 20.62 -37.24
CA ASP A 22 -7.04 22.09 -37.22
C ASP A 22 -5.72 22.84 -37.45
N VAL A 23 -4.59 22.29 -36.98
CA VAL A 23 -3.24 22.84 -37.18
C VAL A 23 -2.71 22.59 -38.59
N LEU A 24 -2.93 21.40 -39.13
CA LEU A 24 -2.43 21.02 -40.46
C LEU A 24 -3.18 21.73 -41.61
N MET A 25 -4.42 22.15 -41.37
CA MET A 25 -5.23 22.77 -42.40
C MET A 25 -4.97 24.27 -42.55
N ALA A 26 -4.71 24.66 -43.81
CA ALA A 26 -4.65 26.06 -44.23
C ALA A 26 -5.98 26.78 -43.96
N GLU A 27 -5.89 28.09 -43.74
CA GLU A 27 -7.08 28.92 -43.54
C GLU A 27 -7.94 28.96 -44.82
N GLY A 28 -9.25 28.75 -44.65
CA GLY A 28 -10.18 28.69 -45.78
C GLY A 28 -11.54 28.09 -45.43
N SER A 29 -12.42 27.95 -46.44
CA SER A 29 -13.76 27.37 -46.27
C SER A 29 -13.72 25.91 -45.82
N THR A 30 -12.80 25.11 -46.35
CA THR A 30 -12.61 23.69 -45.99
C THR A 30 -12.36 23.49 -44.50
N LYS A 31 -11.60 24.40 -43.86
CA LYS A 31 -11.32 24.38 -42.42
C LYS A 31 -12.59 24.45 -41.58
N LYS A 32 -13.57 25.26 -42.00
CA LYS A 32 -14.88 25.39 -41.32
C LYS A 32 -15.68 24.08 -41.41
N TYR A 33 -15.69 23.44 -42.57
CA TYR A 33 -16.40 22.17 -42.77
C TYR A 33 -15.79 21.04 -41.93
N VAL A 34 -14.47 20.89 -41.97
CA VAL A 34 -13.77 19.85 -41.19
C VAL A 34 -13.96 20.05 -39.70
N LYS A 35 -13.87 21.29 -39.21
CA LYS A 35 -14.13 21.61 -37.80
C LYS A 35 -15.54 21.22 -37.36
N GLY A 36 -16.54 21.41 -38.22
CA GLY A 36 -17.90 20.96 -37.99
C GLY A 36 -18.02 19.43 -37.88
N ILE A 37 -17.38 18.69 -38.80
CA ILE A 37 -17.40 17.22 -38.79
C ILE A 37 -16.67 16.67 -37.55
N VAL A 38 -15.51 17.24 -37.20
CA VAL A 38 -14.76 16.87 -35.99
C VAL A 38 -15.59 17.13 -34.73
N ALA A 39 -16.27 18.27 -34.64
CA ALA A 39 -17.16 18.56 -33.51
C ALA A 39 -18.30 17.54 -33.40
N LEU A 40 -18.87 17.11 -34.53
CA LEU A 40 -19.91 16.09 -34.56
C LEU A 40 -19.36 14.71 -34.15
N MET A 41 -18.14 14.36 -34.54
CA MET A 41 -17.47 13.14 -34.08
C MET A 41 -17.23 13.15 -32.57
N VAL A 42 -16.77 14.27 -32.01
CA VAL A 42 -16.60 14.41 -30.55
C VAL A 42 -17.94 14.25 -29.84
N PHE A 43 -19.00 14.88 -30.37
CA PHE A 43 -20.34 14.75 -29.81
C PHE A 43 -20.84 13.29 -29.85
N ALA A 44 -20.63 12.58 -30.95
CA ALA A 44 -20.96 11.16 -31.06
C ALA A 44 -20.17 10.30 -30.06
N ALA A 45 -18.88 10.58 -29.86
CA ALA A 45 -18.06 9.87 -28.86
C ALA A 45 -18.56 10.11 -27.43
N ILE A 46 -19.06 11.31 -27.12
CA ILE A 46 -19.67 11.63 -25.82
C ILE A 46 -21.00 10.88 -25.64
N LEU A 47 -21.82 10.76 -26.69
CA LEU A 47 -23.10 10.07 -26.62
C LEU A 47 -22.99 8.53 -26.69
N ALA A 48 -21.84 8.01 -27.13
CA ALA A 48 -21.60 6.58 -27.37
C ALA A 48 -22.01 5.65 -26.20
N PRO A 49 -21.78 5.96 -24.91
CA PRO A 49 -22.14 5.06 -23.83
C PRO A 49 -23.61 5.12 -23.43
N ILE A 50 -24.42 6.05 -23.96
CA ILE A 50 -25.83 6.21 -23.54
C ILE A 50 -26.61 4.90 -23.60
N PRO A 51 -26.56 4.11 -24.68
CA PRO A 51 -27.26 2.82 -24.71
C PRO A 51 -26.80 1.87 -23.60
N ALA A 52 -25.49 1.78 -23.37
CA ALA A 52 -24.91 0.91 -22.32
C ALA A 52 -25.26 1.40 -20.91
N ILE A 53 -25.33 2.72 -20.70
CA ILE A 53 -25.75 3.33 -19.44
C ILE A 53 -27.23 3.01 -19.17
N LEU A 54 -28.09 3.13 -20.17
CA LEU A 54 -29.52 2.82 -20.04
C LEU A 54 -29.78 1.34 -19.77
N ASN A 55 -28.92 0.46 -20.30
CA ASN A 55 -28.98 -0.99 -20.05
C ASN A 55 -28.30 -1.42 -18.74
N GLY A 56 -27.63 -0.50 -18.01
CA GLY A 56 -26.89 -0.81 -16.78
C GLY A 56 -25.60 -1.61 -17.00
N GLU A 57 -25.10 -1.68 -18.24
CA GLU A 57 -23.90 -2.44 -18.63
C GLU A 57 -22.61 -1.60 -18.53
N PHE A 58 -22.74 -0.29 -18.24
CA PHE A 58 -21.61 0.61 -18.21
C PHE A 58 -20.90 0.64 -16.85
N ASP A 59 -19.62 0.26 -16.83
CA ASP A 59 -18.76 0.32 -15.65
C ASP A 59 -18.13 1.71 -15.47
N PHE A 60 -18.59 2.42 -14.44
CA PHE A 60 -18.09 3.74 -14.03
C PHE A 60 -16.88 3.70 -13.09
N SER A 61 -16.37 2.53 -12.75
CA SER A 61 -15.25 2.41 -11.84
C SER A 61 -14.00 3.03 -12.45
N ILE A 62 -13.19 3.73 -11.66
CA ILE A 62 -11.84 4.13 -12.06
C ILE A 62 -10.91 3.09 -11.44
N ASP A 63 -10.19 2.37 -12.30
CA ASP A 63 -9.20 1.38 -11.88
C ASP A 63 -8.01 2.11 -11.22
N ASN A 64 -8.09 2.29 -9.89
CA ASN A 64 -7.07 2.97 -9.09
C ASN A 64 -5.95 2.02 -8.64
N SER A 65 -5.89 0.81 -9.21
CA SER A 65 -4.88 -0.21 -8.87
C SER A 65 -3.45 0.15 -9.28
N THR A 66 -3.26 1.25 -10.00
CA THR A 66 -1.94 1.78 -10.40
C THR A 66 -1.42 2.89 -9.51
N SER A 67 -2.11 3.23 -8.41
CA SER A 67 -1.48 3.97 -7.31
C SER A 67 -0.63 3.03 -6.46
N SER A 68 0.32 2.35 -7.08
CA SER A 68 1.45 1.75 -6.39
C SER A 68 2.33 2.92 -5.93
N ALA A 69 2.07 3.43 -4.73
CA ALA A 69 3.14 4.01 -3.94
C ALA A 69 4.27 2.99 -3.98
N ASP A 70 5.45 3.41 -4.44
CA ASP A 70 6.60 2.54 -4.72
C ASP A 70 6.73 1.47 -3.61
N ASP A 71 6.42 0.21 -3.91
CA ASP A 71 6.31 -0.85 -2.89
C ASP A 71 7.60 -0.94 -2.05
N ALA A 72 8.74 -0.57 -2.66
CA ALA A 72 10.02 -0.41 -1.99
C ALA A 72 10.00 0.64 -0.87
N PHE A 73 9.38 1.81 -1.11
CA PHE A 73 9.23 2.86 -0.10
C PHE A 73 8.29 2.43 1.03
N VAL A 74 7.16 1.78 0.69
CA VAL A 74 6.23 1.26 1.71
C VAL A 74 6.92 0.20 2.56
N THR A 75 7.70 -0.68 1.95
CA THR A 75 8.48 -1.71 2.65
C THR A 75 9.55 -1.07 3.55
N GLU A 76 10.31 -0.10 3.04
CA GLU A 76 11.37 0.58 3.79
C GLU A 76 10.83 1.34 5.01
N VAL A 77 9.74 2.10 4.83
CA VAL A 77 9.07 2.80 5.94
C VAL A 77 8.51 1.80 6.95
N THR A 78 7.94 0.69 6.48
CA THR A 78 7.38 -0.33 7.37
C THR A 78 8.47 -1.01 8.19
N GLU A 79 9.56 -1.45 7.56
CA GLU A 79 10.70 -2.01 8.27
C GLU A 79 11.32 -1.02 9.28
N ALA A 80 11.44 0.27 8.91
CA ALA A 80 11.95 1.29 9.81
C ALA A 80 11.07 1.45 11.06
N ARG A 81 9.74 1.34 10.91
CA ARG A 81 8.82 1.36 12.06
C ARG A 81 9.02 0.17 12.99
N TYR A 82 9.21 -1.03 12.45
CA TYR A 82 9.43 -2.23 13.27
C TYR A 82 10.82 -2.24 13.92
N ARG A 83 11.87 -1.76 13.25
CA ARG A 83 13.19 -1.55 13.87
C ARG A 83 13.14 -0.58 15.06
N ASN A 84 12.36 0.50 14.94
CA ASN A 84 12.15 1.43 16.05
C ASN A 84 11.37 0.76 17.20
N ALA A 85 10.41 -0.11 16.90
CA ALA A 85 9.68 -0.87 17.91
C ALA A 85 10.57 -1.89 18.62
N GLU A 86 11.46 -2.57 17.90
CA GLU A 86 12.50 -3.46 18.48
C GLU A 86 13.36 -2.69 19.48
N SER A 87 13.96 -1.58 19.08
CA SER A 87 14.82 -0.77 19.96
C SER A 87 14.08 -0.19 21.18
N ALA A 88 12.81 0.17 21.02
CA ALA A 88 11.97 0.61 22.14
C ALA A 88 11.68 -0.53 23.13
N LEU A 89 11.45 -1.75 22.64
CA LEU A 89 11.24 -2.94 23.47
C LEU A 89 12.52 -3.35 24.20
N GLU A 90 13.68 -3.32 23.53
CA GLU A 90 14.98 -3.55 24.15
C GLU A 90 15.22 -2.56 25.29
N SER A 91 14.93 -1.27 25.07
CA SER A 91 15.06 -0.23 26.10
C SER A 91 14.11 -0.46 27.28
N ALA A 92 12.88 -0.90 27.01
CA ALA A 92 11.90 -1.20 28.05
C ALA A 92 12.26 -2.45 28.87
N LEU A 93 12.86 -3.46 28.22
CA LEU A 93 13.37 -4.66 28.87
C LEU A 93 14.62 -4.35 29.72
N ALA A 94 15.51 -3.49 29.22
CA ALA A 94 16.66 -3.01 29.98
C ALA A 94 16.24 -2.26 31.26
N ALA A 95 15.23 -1.39 31.19
CA ALA A 95 14.68 -0.69 32.35
C ALA A 95 14.08 -1.63 33.42
N ARG A 96 13.77 -2.88 33.06
CA ARG A 96 13.25 -3.92 33.95
C ARG A 96 14.31 -4.88 34.47
N GLY A 97 15.59 -4.65 34.16
CA GLY A 97 16.70 -5.49 34.62
C GLY A 97 17.12 -6.59 33.65
N TYR A 98 16.59 -6.60 32.42
CA TYR A 98 17.05 -7.48 31.33
C TYR A 98 18.00 -6.71 30.39
N GLU A 99 19.05 -6.14 30.96
CA GLU A 99 20.03 -5.34 30.22
C GLU A 99 20.85 -6.25 29.30
N GLY A 100 20.79 -6.02 27.98
CA GLY A 100 21.42 -6.88 26.96
C GLY A 100 20.45 -7.79 26.20
N ALA A 101 19.13 -7.70 26.46
CA ALA A 101 18.12 -8.39 25.66
C ALA A 101 18.06 -7.81 24.23
N VAL A 102 18.02 -8.70 23.23
CA VAL A 102 17.88 -8.33 21.81
C VAL A 102 16.51 -8.77 21.30
N VAL A 103 15.76 -7.87 20.68
CA VAL A 103 14.40 -8.14 20.18
C VAL A 103 14.42 -8.13 18.66
N ARG A 104 13.85 -9.17 18.04
CA ARG A 104 13.70 -9.27 16.58
C ARG A 104 12.26 -9.60 16.20
N ILE A 105 11.68 -8.79 15.34
CA ILE A 105 10.31 -8.92 14.84
C ILE A 105 10.37 -9.46 13.41
N TYR A 106 9.78 -10.64 13.19
CA TYR A 106 9.66 -11.27 11.89
C TYR A 106 8.29 -10.99 11.28
N LEU A 107 8.30 -10.36 10.11
CA LEU A 107 7.11 -10.01 9.35
C LEU A 107 6.84 -11.05 8.24
N GLY A 108 5.57 -11.42 8.08
CA GLY A 108 5.08 -12.25 7.00
C GLY A 108 4.39 -11.39 5.95
N TYR A 109 4.79 -11.55 4.69
CA TYR A 109 4.25 -10.81 3.56
C TYR A 109 3.16 -11.62 2.83
N GLY A 110 2.21 -12.19 3.59
CA GLY A 110 1.17 -13.08 3.06
C GLY A 110 -0.08 -12.37 2.54
N GLY A 111 -0.24 -11.06 2.80
CA GLY A 111 -1.39 -10.25 2.42
C GLY A 111 -1.02 -8.78 2.14
N GLU A 112 -2.00 -7.91 1.99
CA GLU A 112 -1.80 -6.48 1.65
C GLU A 112 -1.04 -5.69 2.72
N VAL A 113 -1.04 -6.17 3.97
CA VAL A 113 -0.30 -5.57 5.09
C VAL A 113 0.61 -6.64 5.70
N PRO A 114 1.90 -6.35 5.94
CA PRO A 114 2.79 -7.29 6.60
C PRO A 114 2.30 -7.57 8.03
N GLU A 115 2.15 -8.85 8.35
CA GLU A 115 1.69 -9.30 9.66
C GLU A 115 2.88 -9.77 10.51
N VAL A 116 2.87 -9.50 11.81
CA VAL A 116 3.88 -10.02 12.73
C VAL A 116 3.69 -11.53 12.89
N VAL A 117 4.58 -12.31 12.29
CA VAL A 117 4.56 -13.78 12.29
C VAL A 117 5.18 -14.32 13.57
N ALA A 118 6.33 -13.76 13.96
CA ALA A 118 7.04 -14.18 15.16
C ALA A 118 7.84 -13.02 15.74
N VAL A 119 7.99 -13.02 17.07
CA VAL A 119 8.90 -12.12 17.77
C VAL A 119 9.87 -12.96 18.56
N VAL A 120 11.16 -12.79 18.33
CA VAL A 120 12.21 -13.49 19.04
C VAL A 120 12.87 -12.52 20.01
N VAL A 121 12.89 -12.88 21.29
CA VAL A 121 13.59 -12.14 22.33
C VAL A 121 14.76 -13.00 22.81
N ASP A 122 15.97 -12.58 22.51
CA ASP A 122 17.20 -13.22 22.96
C ASP A 122 17.65 -12.57 24.27
N VAL A 123 17.66 -13.36 25.35
CA VAL A 123 18.10 -12.94 26.69
C VAL A 123 19.40 -13.63 27.10
N THR A 124 20.09 -14.33 26.20
CA THR A 124 21.33 -15.09 26.50
C THR A 124 22.47 -14.17 26.94
N ALA A 125 22.53 -12.96 26.39
CA ALA A 125 23.52 -11.94 26.76
C ALA A 125 23.03 -11.01 27.88
N ALA A 126 21.79 -11.18 28.36
CA ALA A 126 21.24 -10.29 29.37
C ALA A 126 21.91 -10.54 30.73
N VAL A 127 22.32 -9.46 31.41
CA VAL A 127 22.81 -9.55 32.79
C VAL A 127 21.61 -9.90 33.68
N ILE A 128 21.41 -11.19 33.94
CA ILE A 128 20.38 -11.67 34.87
C ILE A 128 20.82 -11.24 36.28
N ILE A 129 20.29 -10.11 36.76
CA ILE A 129 20.46 -9.69 38.15
C ILE A 129 19.72 -10.73 38.99
N ALA A 130 20.50 -11.64 39.55
CA ALA A 130 20.04 -12.84 40.24
C ALA A 130 19.19 -12.48 41.46
N GLU A 131 17.87 -12.60 41.33
CA GLU A 131 17.01 -12.88 42.49
C GLU A 131 15.67 -13.54 42.16
N ASN A 132 15.50 -14.20 41.00
CA ASN A 132 14.35 -15.08 40.77
C ASN A 132 14.73 -16.28 39.92
N GLU A 133 14.87 -17.42 40.57
CA GLU A 133 15.05 -18.74 39.97
C GLU A 133 13.91 -19.06 38.99
N ASN A 134 14.22 -19.00 37.70
CA ASN A 134 13.86 -19.98 36.66
C ASN A 134 12.39 -20.36 36.39
N ILE A 135 11.37 -19.72 36.98
CA ILE A 135 9.96 -20.12 36.76
C ILE A 135 9.08 -19.09 36.05
N ASN A 136 9.48 -17.83 35.87
CA ASN A 136 8.57 -16.86 35.21
C ASN A 136 9.18 -15.89 34.19
N ILE A 137 10.48 -16.02 33.83
CA ILE A 137 11.12 -15.09 32.88
C ILE A 137 10.50 -15.22 31.48
N LYS A 138 10.23 -16.45 31.02
CA LYS A 138 9.63 -16.67 29.70
C LYS A 138 8.23 -16.10 29.58
N GLU A 139 7.40 -16.29 30.60
CA GLU A 139 5.99 -15.88 30.60
C GLU A 139 5.86 -14.37 30.85
N ASP A 140 6.72 -13.77 31.68
CA ASP A 140 6.78 -12.32 31.92
C ASP A 140 7.31 -11.56 30.68
N VAL A 141 8.41 -12.02 30.08
CA VAL A 141 8.96 -11.41 28.86
C VAL A 141 8.03 -11.62 27.66
N ALA A 142 7.49 -12.82 27.47
CA ALA A 142 6.54 -13.09 26.40
C ALA A 142 5.23 -12.31 26.59
N GLY A 143 4.69 -12.26 27.81
CA GLY A 143 3.47 -11.54 28.15
C GLY A 143 3.59 -10.03 27.97
N TYR A 144 4.72 -9.44 28.39
CA TYR A 144 5.00 -8.02 28.17
C TYR A 144 5.17 -7.69 26.69
N THR A 145 5.97 -8.48 25.97
CA THR A 145 6.22 -8.28 24.53
C THR A 145 4.92 -8.42 23.73
N ALA A 146 4.11 -9.42 24.06
CA ALA A 146 2.78 -9.63 23.47
C ALA A 146 1.83 -8.44 23.74
N SER A 147 1.81 -7.94 24.97
CA SER A 147 0.96 -6.80 25.36
C SER A 147 1.41 -5.49 24.71
N ALA A 148 2.71 -5.27 24.58
CA ALA A 148 3.29 -4.06 23.98
C ALA A 148 3.09 -4.00 22.45
N LEU A 149 3.10 -5.15 21.79
CA LEU A 149 2.90 -5.26 20.33
C LEU A 149 1.44 -5.56 19.94
N GLY A 150 0.55 -5.83 20.91
CA GLY A 150 -0.84 -6.19 20.64
C GLY A 150 -1.00 -7.53 19.92
N ILE A 151 -0.07 -8.48 20.13
CA ILE A 151 -0.04 -9.79 19.48
C ILE A 151 -0.29 -10.91 20.50
N GLU A 152 -0.69 -12.09 20.03
CA GLU A 152 -0.86 -13.25 20.91
C GLU A 152 0.49 -13.71 21.50
N PRO A 153 0.54 -14.07 22.81
CA PRO A 153 1.77 -14.54 23.47
C PRO A 153 2.43 -15.75 22.80
N VAL A 154 1.63 -16.57 22.10
CA VAL A 154 2.08 -17.72 21.30
C VAL A 154 3.03 -17.34 20.17
N ARG A 155 2.98 -16.09 19.68
CA ARG A 155 3.85 -15.61 18.61
C ARG A 155 5.21 -15.10 19.13
N VAL A 156 5.42 -15.11 20.44
CA VAL A 156 6.69 -14.66 21.06
C VAL A 156 7.53 -15.87 21.47
N THR A 157 8.73 -15.97 20.92
CA THR A 157 9.71 -17.00 21.27
C THR A 157 10.85 -16.37 22.07
N VAL A 158 11.03 -16.80 23.31
CA VAL A 158 12.13 -16.35 24.17
C VAL A 158 13.28 -17.36 24.09
N VAL A 159 14.45 -16.90 23.64
CA VAL A 159 15.68 -17.68 23.55
C VAL A 159 16.61 -17.26 24.69
N TYR A 160 17.19 -18.23 25.38
CA TYR A 160 18.00 -18.08 26.59
C TYR A 160 19.25 -18.94 26.49
#